data_AF-A0A7V5R895-F1
#
_entry.id   AF-A0A7V5R895-F1
#
_cell.length_a   1.000
_cell.length_b   1.000
_cell.length_c   1.000
_cell.angle_alpha   90.00
_cell.angle_beta   90.00
_cell.angle_gamma   90.00
#
_symmetry.space_group_name_H-M   'P 1'
#
loop_
_entity.id
_entity.type
_entity.pdbx_description
1 polymer ?
#
loop_
_entity_poly.entity_id
_entity_poly.type
_entity_poly.pdbx_seq_one_letter_code
_entity_poly.pdbx_strand_id
1 'polypeptide(L)'
;MQYGMIINLDRCVGCHACAVACRAEWEVPVEFARNWVHRLGPANTPHGLAATYYPGLCNHCTHPACVEVCPADTEMVTFKDAKSGKTKTMEVAATWKDPFNGTVQIDKKRCIGCGACVDACPYGARYVNPDLADDDSDGKADKCTYCMPRVEAGLQPACVQTCLAEARIFGDLDDPDSEVSKYVKKGAVGLTSKNVQIGPNSRYFGNKKDMALLMTQAPQEMPEANSRRAMLAGLIKPARHQAKSLALAGIAGTLLVKSIQEKEKE
;
A
#
# COMPACT_ATOMS: atom_id res chain seq x y z
N MET A 1 -16.09 -4.69 -10.95
CA MET A 1 -16.02 -4.53 -9.50
C MET A 1 -14.85 -3.62 -9.24
N GLN A 2 -15.09 -2.61 -8.41
CA GLN A 2 -14.08 -1.65 -8.02
C GLN A 2 -14.20 -1.52 -6.52
N TYR A 3 -13.35 -2.23 -5.77
CA TYR A 3 -13.38 -2.12 -4.32
C TYR A 3 -13.01 -0.71 -3.88
N GLY A 4 -13.69 -0.25 -2.84
CA GLY A 4 -13.44 1.03 -2.18
C GLY A 4 -13.76 0.97 -0.70
N MET A 5 -13.41 2.05 -0.01
CA MET A 5 -13.65 2.20 1.42
C MET A 5 -14.26 3.56 1.72
N ILE A 6 -15.35 3.59 2.47
CA ILE A 6 -15.89 4.82 3.04
C ILE A 6 -15.38 4.95 4.47
N ILE A 7 -14.93 6.16 4.82
CA ILE A 7 -14.54 6.54 6.17
C ILE A 7 -15.52 7.61 6.64
N ASN A 8 -16.43 7.21 7.52
CA ASN A 8 -17.45 8.08 8.09
C ASN A 8 -16.90 8.79 9.34
N LEU A 9 -16.60 10.09 9.19
CA LEU A 9 -16.06 10.94 10.25
C LEU A 9 -17.09 11.20 11.36
N ASP A 10 -18.39 11.19 11.07
CA ASP A 10 -19.43 11.38 12.09
C ASP A 10 -19.48 10.21 13.08
N ARG A 11 -18.94 9.05 12.68
CA ARG A 11 -18.83 7.85 13.51
C ARG A 11 -17.43 7.66 14.10
N CYS A 12 -16.39 8.27 13.52
CA CYS A 12 -15.03 8.00 13.95
C CYS A 12 -14.73 8.65 15.30
N VAL A 13 -14.48 7.82 16.32
CA VAL A 13 -14.11 8.28 17.67
C VAL A 13 -12.60 8.36 17.90
N GLY A 14 -11.79 8.05 16.88
CA GLY A 14 -10.33 8.11 16.97
C GLY A 14 -9.70 7.11 17.93
N CYS A 15 -10.28 5.91 18.11
CA CYS A 15 -9.79 4.91 19.08
C CYS A 15 -8.52 4.15 18.66
N HIS A 16 -7.99 4.37 17.45
CA HIS A 16 -6.82 3.68 16.88
C HIS A 16 -6.92 2.15 16.72
N ALA A 17 -8.04 1.50 17.07
CA ALA A 17 -8.23 0.05 16.91
C ALA A 17 -7.96 -0.43 15.48
N CYS A 18 -8.39 0.35 14.47
CA CYS A 18 -8.15 0.03 13.06
C CYS A 18 -6.66 -0.02 12.68
N ALA A 19 -5.81 0.80 13.31
CA ALA A 19 -4.37 0.80 13.08
C ALA A 19 -3.70 -0.38 13.78
N VAL A 20 -4.09 -0.67 15.03
CA VAL A 20 -3.58 -1.80 15.80
C VAL A 20 -3.93 -3.12 15.13
N ALA A 21 -5.19 -3.32 14.73
CA ALA A 21 -5.62 -4.56 14.06
C ALA A 21 -4.91 -4.76 12.72
N CYS A 22 -4.69 -3.69 11.95
CA CYS A 22 -3.98 -3.80 10.68
C CYS A 22 -2.50 -4.12 10.87
N ARG A 23 -1.88 -3.60 11.95
CA ARG A 23 -0.50 -3.96 12.31
C ARG A 23 -0.41 -5.43 12.68
N ALA A 24 -1.31 -5.91 13.54
CA ALA A 24 -1.33 -7.31 13.98
C ALA A 24 -1.58 -8.29 12.83
N GLU A 25 -2.54 -7.99 11.95
CA GLU A 25 -2.89 -8.84 10.81
C GLU A 25 -1.74 -8.99 9.79
N TRP A 26 -0.90 -7.98 9.66
CA TRP A 26 0.10 -7.89 8.60
C TRP A 26 1.54 -7.79 9.11
N GLU A 27 1.73 -8.03 10.41
CA GLU A 27 3.03 -7.98 11.09
C GLU A 27 3.82 -6.71 10.72
N VAL A 28 3.14 -5.56 10.75
CA VAL A 28 3.74 -4.31 10.29
C VAL A 28 4.81 -3.85 11.31
N PRO A 29 6.05 -3.51 10.88
CA PRO A 29 7.11 -3.08 11.80
C PRO A 29 6.75 -1.79 12.52
N VAL A 30 7.23 -1.61 13.75
CA VAL A 30 6.78 -0.59 14.73
C VAL A 30 6.80 0.82 14.13
N GLU A 31 7.82 1.15 13.35
CA GLU A 31 8.07 2.45 12.73
C GLU A 31 7.11 2.77 11.59
N PHE A 32 6.42 1.76 11.05
CA PHE A 32 5.56 1.90 9.88
C PHE A 32 4.10 1.61 10.18
N ALA A 33 3.24 1.99 9.24
CA ALA A 33 1.81 1.76 9.33
C ALA A 33 1.19 1.58 7.94
N ARG A 34 0.25 0.62 7.81
CA ARG A 34 -0.57 0.47 6.59
C ARG A 34 -1.84 1.33 6.61
N ASN A 35 -2.26 1.77 7.80
CA ASN A 35 -3.30 2.78 8.01
C ASN A 35 -2.98 3.56 9.30
N TRP A 36 -3.55 4.76 9.45
CA TRP A 36 -3.29 5.64 10.58
C TRP A 36 -4.58 6.34 11.03
N VAL A 37 -4.48 7.05 12.16
CA VAL A 37 -5.51 7.98 12.66
C VAL A 37 -4.78 9.22 13.19
N HIS A 38 -4.94 10.37 12.56
CA HIS A 38 -4.42 11.64 13.06
C HIS A 38 -5.53 12.46 13.69
N ARG A 39 -5.25 13.14 14.80
CA ARG A 39 -6.18 14.14 15.36
C ARG A 39 -6.04 15.44 14.56
N LEU A 40 -7.17 16.02 14.14
CA LEU A 40 -7.22 17.30 13.46
C LEU A 40 -7.95 18.34 14.31
N GLY A 41 -7.45 19.57 14.28
CA GLY A 41 -8.01 20.68 15.05
C GLY A 41 -7.70 20.61 16.56
N PRO A 42 -8.36 21.45 17.37
CA PRO A 42 -9.46 22.33 17.00
C PRO A 42 -9.02 23.43 16.01
N ALA A 43 -9.83 23.71 14.99
CA ALA A 43 -9.56 24.74 14.00
C ALA A 43 -10.85 25.34 13.43
N ASN A 44 -10.80 26.64 13.08
CA ASN A 44 -11.91 27.30 12.40
C ASN A 44 -12.00 26.84 10.95
N THR A 45 -13.22 26.53 10.51
CA THR A 45 -13.56 26.20 9.13
C THR A 45 -14.62 27.17 8.61
N PRO A 46 -14.91 27.21 7.29
CA PRO A 46 -16.03 27.97 6.75
C PRO A 46 -17.41 27.57 7.32
N HIS A 47 -17.48 26.46 8.06
CA HIS A 47 -18.71 25.93 8.67
C HIS A 47 -18.66 25.92 10.21
N GLY A 48 -17.70 26.64 10.82
CA GLY A 48 -17.53 26.78 12.27
C GLY A 48 -16.32 26.03 12.83
N LEU A 49 -16.20 26.01 14.16
CA LEU A 49 -15.12 25.34 14.88
C LEU A 49 -15.24 23.81 14.74
N ALA A 50 -14.22 23.18 14.16
CA ALA A 50 -14.15 21.73 13.93
C ALA A 50 -13.02 21.09 14.75
N ALA A 51 -13.25 19.86 15.18
CA ALA A 51 -12.24 18.99 15.77
C ALA A 51 -12.64 17.55 15.40
N THR A 52 -11.77 16.85 14.68
CA THR A 52 -12.10 15.54 14.11
C THR A 52 -10.85 14.67 14.00
N TYR A 53 -10.96 13.54 13.33
CA TYR A 53 -9.86 12.64 13.06
C TYR A 53 -9.68 12.45 11.55
N TYR A 54 -8.44 12.16 11.14
CA TYR A 54 -8.10 11.68 9.82
C TYR A 54 -7.63 10.23 9.90
N PRO A 55 -8.56 9.25 9.79
CA PRO A 55 -8.20 7.88 9.53
C PRO A 55 -7.74 7.74 8.08
N GLY A 56 -6.45 7.55 7.82
CA GLY A 56 -5.92 7.40 6.47
C GLY A 56 -5.40 5.99 6.18
N LEU A 57 -5.19 5.68 4.90
CA LEU A 57 -4.64 4.43 4.36
C LEU A 57 -4.31 4.62 2.86
N CYS A 58 -3.80 3.57 2.20
CA CYS A 58 -3.71 3.59 0.74
C CYS A 58 -5.09 3.72 0.10
N ASN A 59 -5.23 4.67 -0.83
CA ASN A 59 -6.50 4.95 -1.50
C ASN A 59 -6.84 4.01 -2.65
N HIS A 60 -5.96 3.06 -2.99
CA HIS A 60 -6.10 2.15 -4.14
C HIS A 60 -6.56 2.89 -5.41
N CYS A 61 -5.92 4.02 -5.73
CA CYS A 61 -6.38 5.02 -6.69
C CYS A 61 -6.76 4.46 -8.08
N THR A 62 -7.65 5.18 -8.76
CA THR A 62 -8.10 4.86 -10.12
C THR A 62 -6.95 4.94 -11.12
N HIS A 63 -6.14 6.01 -11.01
CA HIS A 63 -4.91 6.25 -11.78
C HIS A 63 -3.69 6.22 -10.84
N PRO A 64 -3.21 5.03 -10.45
CA PRO A 64 -2.22 4.93 -9.39
C PRO A 64 -0.81 5.29 -9.89
N ALA A 65 -0.36 6.53 -9.65
CA ALA A 65 0.99 6.99 -10.00
C ALA A 65 2.10 6.05 -9.50
N CYS A 66 1.91 5.46 -8.31
CA CYS A 66 2.81 4.45 -7.75
C CYS A 66 3.00 3.18 -8.59
N VAL A 67 2.07 2.85 -9.50
CA VAL A 67 2.20 1.75 -10.48
C VAL A 67 3.03 2.20 -11.68
N GLU A 68 2.75 3.40 -12.19
CA GLU A 68 3.38 3.95 -13.40
C GLU A 68 4.89 4.14 -13.24
N VAL A 69 5.37 4.44 -12.03
CA VAL A 69 6.79 4.70 -11.75
C VAL A 69 7.59 3.45 -11.38
N CYS A 70 6.99 2.25 -11.39
CA CYS A 70 7.67 1.04 -10.93
C CYS A 70 8.69 0.57 -11.98
N PRO A 71 10.01 0.55 -11.65
CA PRO A 71 11.05 0.19 -12.63
C PRO A 71 11.37 -1.31 -12.64
N ALA A 72 10.63 -2.13 -11.90
CA ALA A 72 10.88 -3.57 -11.85
C ALA A 72 10.50 -4.20 -13.19
N ASP A 73 11.24 -5.24 -13.59
CA ASP A 73 11.01 -5.96 -14.84
C ASP A 73 9.54 -6.37 -14.99
N THR A 74 9.01 -6.15 -16.19
CA THR A 74 7.63 -6.49 -16.49
C THR A 74 7.49 -7.97 -16.82
N GLU A 75 6.31 -8.52 -16.56
CA GLU A 75 5.95 -9.87 -17.00
C GLU A 75 4.48 -9.93 -17.40
N MET A 76 4.15 -10.89 -18.27
CA MET A 76 2.76 -11.17 -18.63
C MET A 76 2.11 -12.03 -17.54
N VAL A 77 1.19 -11.45 -16.77
CA VAL A 77 0.46 -12.14 -15.71
C VAL A 77 -0.98 -12.39 -16.14
N THR A 78 -1.48 -13.60 -15.92
CA THR A 78 -2.90 -13.94 -16.11
C THR A 78 -3.64 -13.83 -14.77
N PHE A 79 -4.46 -12.80 -14.65
CA PHE A 79 -5.36 -12.58 -13.52
C PHE A 79 -6.62 -13.39 -13.71
N LYS A 80 -7.21 -13.87 -12.61
CA LYS A 80 -8.50 -14.55 -12.59
C LYS A 80 -9.40 -13.86 -11.58
N ASP A 81 -10.58 -13.46 -12.03
CA ASP A 81 -11.61 -12.93 -11.14
C ASP A 81 -12.13 -14.03 -10.22
N ALA A 82 -12.09 -13.80 -8.91
CA ALA A 82 -12.54 -14.76 -7.93
C ALA A 82 -14.05 -15.04 -8.02
N LYS A 83 -14.85 -14.05 -8.46
CA LYS A 83 -16.32 -14.14 -8.50
C LYS A 83 -16.84 -14.74 -9.80
N SER A 84 -16.43 -14.20 -10.94
CA SER A 84 -16.92 -14.62 -12.27
C SER A 84 -16.06 -15.68 -12.95
N GLY A 85 -14.86 -15.95 -12.44
CA GLY A 85 -13.90 -16.85 -13.07
C GLY A 85 -13.27 -16.32 -14.36
N LYS A 86 -13.64 -15.11 -14.82
CA LYS A 86 -13.05 -14.47 -16.00
C LYS A 86 -11.55 -14.30 -15.83
N THR A 87 -10.80 -14.47 -16.91
CA THR A 87 -9.35 -14.28 -16.93
C THR A 87 -8.95 -13.11 -17.79
N LYS A 88 -7.87 -12.43 -17.42
CA LYS A 88 -7.26 -11.36 -18.21
C LYS A 88 -5.76 -11.44 -18.08
N THR A 89 -5.06 -11.50 -19.21
CA THR A 89 -3.61 -11.42 -19.25
C THR A 89 -3.19 -9.98 -19.53
N MET A 90 -2.25 -9.44 -18.74
CA MET A 90 -1.68 -8.13 -18.97
C MET A 90 -0.23 -8.05 -18.48
N GLU A 91 0.54 -7.19 -19.13
CA GLU A 91 1.91 -6.88 -18.71
C GLU A 91 1.88 -6.01 -17.45
N VAL A 92 2.64 -6.40 -16.43
CA VAL A 92 2.73 -5.68 -15.16
C VAL A 92 4.14 -5.67 -14.60
N ALA A 93 4.50 -4.57 -13.91
CA ALA A 93 5.69 -4.48 -13.07
C ALA A 93 5.40 -5.09 -11.66
N ALA A 94 6.26 -4.83 -10.67
CA ALA A 94 6.10 -5.42 -9.33
C ALA A 94 4.92 -4.84 -8.54
N THR A 95 4.35 -3.71 -8.95
CA THR A 95 3.08 -3.20 -8.42
C THR A 95 2.13 -2.97 -9.58
N TRP A 96 0.86 -3.33 -9.40
CA TRP A 96 -0.15 -3.27 -10.46
C TRP A 96 -1.50 -2.85 -9.89
N LYS A 97 -2.43 -2.50 -10.78
CA LYS A 97 -3.86 -2.39 -10.45
C LYS A 97 -4.55 -3.64 -10.97
N ASP A 98 -5.20 -4.36 -10.08
CA ASP A 98 -5.96 -5.55 -10.42
C ASP A 98 -7.11 -5.19 -11.38
N PRO A 99 -7.25 -5.90 -12.52
CA PRO A 99 -8.21 -5.52 -13.55
C PRO A 99 -9.66 -5.88 -13.24
N PHE A 100 -9.92 -6.70 -12.21
CA PHE A 100 -11.25 -7.22 -11.90
C PHE A 100 -11.85 -6.59 -10.66
N ASN A 101 -11.02 -6.33 -9.66
CA ASN A 101 -11.44 -5.75 -8.38
C ASN A 101 -10.92 -4.32 -8.16
N GLY A 102 -10.07 -3.82 -9.05
CA GLY A 102 -9.59 -2.44 -9.07
C GLY A 102 -8.64 -2.09 -7.92
N THR A 103 -8.16 -3.06 -7.15
CA THR A 103 -7.22 -2.83 -6.07
C THR A 103 -5.78 -2.72 -6.58
N VAL A 104 -5.03 -1.74 -6.07
CA VAL A 104 -3.59 -1.67 -6.31
C VAL A 104 -2.86 -2.67 -5.42
N GLN A 105 -2.00 -3.53 -5.97
CA GLN A 105 -1.26 -4.58 -5.26
C GLN A 105 0.26 -4.51 -5.51
N ILE A 106 1.03 -5.25 -4.72
CA ILE A 106 2.49 -5.35 -4.82
C ILE A 106 2.88 -6.81 -4.72
N ASP A 107 3.67 -7.28 -5.68
CA ASP A 107 4.36 -8.56 -5.63
C ASP A 107 5.67 -8.33 -4.88
N LYS A 108 5.74 -8.91 -3.68
CA LYS A 108 6.90 -8.77 -2.80
C LYS A 108 8.15 -9.47 -3.35
N LYS A 109 7.98 -10.55 -4.12
CA LYS A 109 9.09 -11.29 -4.72
C LYS A 109 9.74 -10.51 -5.85
N ARG A 110 8.92 -9.85 -6.68
CA ARG A 110 9.38 -9.03 -7.82
C ARG A 110 9.80 -7.62 -7.41
N CYS A 111 9.39 -7.15 -6.24
CA CYS A 111 9.75 -5.82 -5.77
C CYS A 111 11.27 -5.73 -5.51
N ILE A 112 11.93 -4.74 -6.11
CA ILE A 112 13.38 -4.52 -5.97
C ILE A 112 13.74 -3.48 -4.88
N GLY A 113 12.78 -3.07 -4.06
CA GLY A 113 13.04 -2.16 -2.93
C GLY A 113 13.45 -0.73 -3.28
N CYS A 114 13.35 -0.30 -4.54
CA CYS A 114 13.87 1.00 -4.99
C CYS A 114 13.17 2.23 -4.38
N GLY A 115 11.97 2.11 -3.83
CA GLY A 115 11.25 3.22 -3.19
C GLY A 115 10.60 4.24 -4.14
N ALA A 116 10.76 4.14 -5.47
CA ALA A 116 10.14 5.11 -6.41
C ALA A 116 8.62 5.25 -6.23
N CYS A 117 7.93 4.13 -5.96
CA CYS A 117 6.49 4.13 -5.70
C CYS A 117 6.09 4.75 -4.35
N VAL A 118 7.03 4.86 -3.40
CA VAL A 118 6.86 5.55 -2.12
C VAL A 118 6.87 7.05 -2.39
N ASP A 119 7.90 7.53 -3.10
CA ASP A 119 8.06 8.94 -3.45
C ASP A 119 6.87 9.45 -4.27
N ALA A 120 6.39 8.66 -5.23
CA ALA A 120 5.27 9.02 -6.11
C ALA A 120 3.89 9.03 -5.44
N CYS A 121 3.75 8.55 -4.19
CA CYS A 121 2.45 8.46 -3.54
C CYS A 121 2.08 9.80 -2.88
N PRO A 122 1.07 10.56 -3.39
CA PRO A 122 0.72 11.86 -2.83
C PRO A 122 0.13 11.78 -1.41
N TYR A 123 -0.20 10.56 -0.95
CA TYR A 123 -0.80 10.33 0.36
C TYR A 123 0.19 9.83 1.42
N GLY A 124 1.46 9.63 1.06
CA GLY A 124 2.45 9.00 1.96
C GLY A 124 2.04 7.59 2.40
N ALA A 125 1.21 6.90 1.62
CA ALA A 125 0.56 5.65 2.03
C ALA A 125 1.38 4.38 1.72
N ARG A 126 2.65 4.56 1.39
CA ARG A 126 3.61 3.50 1.04
C ARG A 126 4.90 3.73 1.82
N TYR A 127 5.62 2.67 2.13
CA TYR A 127 6.95 2.70 2.73
C TYR A 127 7.78 1.52 2.18
N VAL A 128 9.10 1.52 2.39
CA VAL A 128 9.93 0.32 2.15
C VAL A 128 10.06 -0.40 3.49
N ASN A 129 9.56 -1.64 3.57
CA ASN A 129 9.63 -2.46 4.75
C ASN A 129 11.01 -3.16 4.82
N PRO A 130 11.87 -2.81 5.78
CA PRO A 130 13.20 -3.41 5.92
C PRO A 130 13.15 -4.87 6.41
N ASP A 131 12.10 -5.27 7.12
CA ASP A 131 11.94 -6.66 7.60
C ASP A 131 11.70 -7.65 6.45
N LEU A 132 11.41 -7.13 5.25
CA LEU A 132 11.29 -7.91 4.02
C LEU A 132 12.56 -7.85 3.15
N ALA A 133 13.69 -7.40 3.69
CA ALA A 133 14.95 -7.42 2.98
C ALA A 133 15.35 -8.85 2.60
N ASP A 134 15.97 -8.97 1.44
CA ASP A 134 16.42 -10.24 0.88
C ASP A 134 17.67 -10.03 0.03
N ASP A 135 18.08 -11.07 -0.69
CA ASP A 135 19.26 -11.07 -1.53
C ASP A 135 19.23 -9.99 -2.62
N ASP A 136 18.03 -9.60 -3.04
CA ASP A 136 17.76 -8.70 -4.15
C ASP A 136 17.44 -7.26 -3.73
N SER A 137 17.23 -7.00 -2.44
CA SER A 137 16.80 -5.68 -1.96
C SER A 137 16.98 -5.47 -0.46
N ASP A 138 17.24 -4.22 -0.04
CA ASP A 138 17.29 -3.84 1.38
C ASP A 138 15.90 -3.64 2.01
N GLY A 139 14.87 -4.21 1.40
CA GLY A 139 13.48 -4.13 1.84
C GLY A 139 12.51 -4.08 0.68
N LYS A 140 11.23 -4.33 0.95
CA LYS A 140 10.17 -4.35 -0.09
C LYS A 140 9.16 -3.24 0.15
N ALA A 141 8.70 -2.60 -0.92
CA ALA A 141 7.64 -1.60 -0.82
C ALA A 141 6.37 -2.22 -0.20
N ASP A 142 5.74 -1.54 0.75
CA ASP A 142 4.58 -2.01 1.48
C ASP A 142 3.53 -0.92 1.69
N LYS A 143 2.27 -1.33 1.89
CA LYS A 143 1.08 -0.48 2.04
C LYS A 143 -0.16 -1.29 2.42
N CYS A 144 -1.28 -0.61 2.66
CA CYS A 144 -2.59 -1.26 2.69
C CYS A 144 -2.87 -2.03 1.38
N THR A 145 -3.41 -3.23 1.53
CA THR A 145 -3.81 -4.14 0.44
C THR A 145 -5.32 -4.30 0.34
N TYR A 146 -6.11 -3.48 1.07
CA TYR A 146 -7.51 -3.76 1.42
C TYR A 146 -7.76 -5.14 2.02
N CYS A 147 -6.71 -5.75 2.58
CA CYS A 147 -6.76 -7.10 3.11
C CYS A 147 -7.28 -8.14 2.10
N MET A 148 -6.89 -8.06 0.83
CA MET A 148 -7.42 -8.95 -0.21
C MET A 148 -7.44 -10.44 0.14
N PRO A 149 -6.40 -11.04 0.78
CA PRO A 149 -6.49 -12.44 1.19
C PRO A 149 -7.62 -12.75 2.16
N ARG A 150 -7.97 -11.82 3.06
CA ARG A 150 -9.14 -11.94 3.94
C ARG A 150 -10.44 -11.87 3.14
N VAL A 151 -10.53 -10.88 2.23
CA VAL A 151 -11.70 -10.65 1.39
C VAL A 151 -11.99 -11.85 0.49
N GLU A 152 -10.95 -12.46 -0.08
CA GLU A 152 -11.03 -13.69 -0.87
C GLU A 152 -11.49 -14.90 -0.05
N ALA A 153 -11.17 -14.92 1.25
CA ALA A 153 -11.68 -15.90 2.20
C ALA A 153 -13.09 -15.56 2.76
N GLY A 154 -13.76 -14.54 2.22
CA GLY A 154 -15.09 -14.11 2.67
C GLY A 154 -15.11 -13.31 3.97
N LEU A 155 -13.96 -12.83 4.44
CA LEU A 155 -13.82 -12.03 5.65
C LEU A 155 -13.74 -10.53 5.32
N GLN A 156 -14.12 -9.69 6.28
CA GLN A 156 -13.91 -8.24 6.17
C GLN A 156 -12.42 -7.88 6.36
N PRO A 157 -11.95 -6.75 5.81
CA PRO A 157 -10.64 -6.22 6.15
C PRO A 157 -10.49 -6.03 7.66
N ALA A 158 -9.33 -6.33 8.23
CA ALA A 158 -9.12 -6.30 9.68
C ALA A 158 -9.49 -4.94 10.31
N CYS A 159 -9.18 -3.84 9.61
CA CYS A 159 -9.49 -2.49 10.06
C CYS A 159 -11.00 -2.15 10.04
N VAL A 160 -11.79 -2.86 9.23
CA VAL A 160 -13.25 -2.75 9.16
C VAL A 160 -13.86 -3.61 10.25
N GLN A 161 -13.44 -4.87 10.35
CA GLN A 161 -13.97 -5.83 11.34
C GLN A 161 -13.79 -5.35 12.79
N THR A 162 -12.68 -4.69 13.11
CA THR A 162 -12.42 -4.17 14.47
C THR A 162 -13.14 -2.84 14.78
N CYS A 163 -13.71 -2.17 13.77
CA CYS A 163 -14.21 -0.81 13.92
C CYS A 163 -15.56 -0.80 14.66
N LEU A 164 -15.52 -0.69 15.99
CA LEU A 164 -16.71 -0.69 16.85
C LEU A 164 -17.75 0.38 16.50
N ALA A 165 -17.30 1.52 15.97
CA ALA A 165 -18.19 2.60 15.55
C ALA A 165 -18.67 2.47 14.09
N GLU A 166 -18.25 1.42 13.36
CA GLU A 166 -18.57 1.22 11.95
C GLU A 166 -18.23 2.46 11.08
N ALA A 167 -17.12 3.12 11.41
CA ALA A 167 -16.64 4.28 10.69
C ALA A 167 -15.94 3.87 9.38
N ARG A 168 -15.34 2.68 9.31
CA ARG A 168 -14.73 2.14 8.09
C ARG A 168 -15.71 1.15 7.45
N ILE A 169 -16.09 1.40 6.21
CA ILE A 169 -17.07 0.60 5.46
C ILE A 169 -16.41 0.19 4.15
N PHE A 170 -16.35 -1.11 3.86
CA PHE A 170 -15.69 -1.64 2.67
C PHE A 170 -16.70 -2.35 1.76
N GLY A 171 -16.52 -2.23 0.45
CA GLY A 171 -17.42 -2.85 -0.52
C GLY A 171 -17.11 -2.49 -1.97
N ASP A 172 -17.95 -2.98 -2.88
CA ASP A 172 -17.85 -2.73 -4.32
C ASP A 172 -18.50 -1.39 -4.70
N LEU A 173 -17.72 -0.47 -5.26
CA LEU A 173 -18.16 0.83 -5.76
C LEU A 173 -18.97 0.73 -7.06
N ASP A 174 -18.85 -0.38 -7.81
CA ASP A 174 -19.62 -0.61 -9.03
C ASP A 174 -21.02 -1.18 -8.73
N ASP A 175 -21.21 -1.79 -7.56
CA ASP A 175 -22.49 -2.31 -7.12
C ASP A 175 -23.34 -1.18 -6.53
N PRO A 176 -24.45 -0.76 -7.19
CA PRO A 176 -25.26 0.38 -6.74
C PRO A 176 -25.99 0.14 -5.41
N ASP A 177 -26.12 -1.12 -4.99
CA ASP A 177 -26.80 -1.56 -3.77
C ASP A 177 -25.84 -1.76 -2.59
N SER A 178 -24.53 -1.69 -2.83
CA SER A 178 -23.52 -1.76 -1.79
C SER A 178 -23.59 -0.55 -0.86
N GLU A 179 -23.21 -0.74 0.41
CA GLU A 179 -23.17 0.36 1.39
C GLU A 179 -22.20 1.47 0.96
N VAL A 180 -21.05 1.12 0.38
CA VAL A 180 -20.09 2.13 -0.09
C VAL A 180 -20.67 2.99 -1.21
N SER A 181 -21.40 2.40 -2.16
CA SER A 181 -22.06 3.13 -3.25
C SER A 181 -23.19 4.03 -2.76
N LYS A 182 -23.94 3.60 -1.73
CA LYS A 182 -24.95 4.46 -1.08
C LYS A 182 -24.32 5.70 -0.44
N TYR A 183 -23.17 5.56 0.21
CA TYR A 183 -22.44 6.71 0.77
C TYR A 183 -21.85 7.61 -0.31
N VAL A 184 -21.37 7.07 -1.43
CA VAL A 184 -20.98 7.88 -2.60
C VAL A 184 -22.16 8.72 -3.09
N LYS A 185 -23.35 8.13 -3.24
CA LYS A 185 -24.58 8.86 -3.61
C LYS A 185 -24.96 9.94 -2.60
N LYS A 186 -24.66 9.73 -1.31
CA LYS A 186 -24.86 10.71 -0.22
C LYS A 186 -23.80 11.83 -0.20
N GLY A 187 -22.78 11.78 -1.07
CA GLY A 187 -21.75 12.80 -1.17
C GLY A 187 -20.41 12.44 -0.52
N ALA A 188 -20.11 11.15 -0.33
CA ALA A 188 -18.76 10.75 0.09
C ALA A 188 -17.73 11.04 -1.02
N VAL A 189 -16.63 11.69 -0.65
CA VAL A 189 -15.63 12.22 -1.60
C VAL A 189 -14.21 11.72 -1.30
N GLY A 190 -13.41 11.53 -2.33
CA GLY A 190 -11.99 11.22 -2.19
C GLY A 190 -11.20 12.46 -1.75
N LEU A 191 -10.14 12.24 -0.97
CA LEU A 191 -9.23 13.31 -0.57
C LEU A 191 -8.33 13.69 -1.76
N THR A 192 -8.60 14.82 -2.41
CA THR A 192 -7.92 15.23 -3.65
C THR A 192 -7.97 16.75 -3.85
N SER A 193 -7.06 17.27 -4.69
CA SER A 193 -7.03 18.66 -5.16
C SER A 193 -7.24 18.73 -6.67
N LYS A 194 -7.28 19.94 -7.21
CA LYS A 194 -7.34 20.18 -8.66
C LYS A 194 -6.13 19.61 -9.43
N ASN A 195 -4.94 19.56 -8.82
CA ASN A 195 -3.71 19.15 -9.52
C ASN A 195 -3.35 17.68 -9.28
N VAL A 196 -4.02 16.99 -8.34
CA VAL A 196 -3.80 15.57 -8.07
C VAL A 196 -4.74 14.69 -8.89
N GLN A 197 -6.06 14.86 -8.75
CA GLN A 197 -7.12 14.18 -9.54
C GLN A 197 -6.94 12.69 -9.92
N ILE A 198 -6.18 11.89 -9.16
CA ILE A 198 -5.91 10.46 -9.48
C ILE A 198 -7.02 9.47 -9.08
N GLY A 199 -8.18 9.99 -8.66
CA GLY A 199 -9.39 9.21 -8.33
C GLY A 199 -9.23 8.24 -7.14
N PRO A 200 -9.17 8.72 -5.89
CA PRO A 200 -9.14 7.87 -4.69
C PRO A 200 -10.37 6.96 -4.55
N ASN A 201 -10.14 5.68 -4.31
CA ASN A 201 -11.21 4.70 -4.05
C ASN A 201 -11.55 4.57 -2.56
N SER A 202 -10.67 5.03 -1.67
CA SER A 202 -11.07 5.40 -0.31
C SER A 202 -11.64 6.82 -0.31
N ARG A 203 -12.81 7.01 0.30
CA ARG A 203 -13.56 8.27 0.33
C ARG A 203 -14.04 8.56 1.75
N TYR A 204 -14.32 9.83 2.01
CA TYR A 204 -14.72 10.33 3.32
C TYR A 204 -16.14 10.88 3.27
N PHE A 205 -16.87 10.65 4.36
CA PHE A 205 -18.21 11.17 4.58
C PHE A 205 -18.28 11.76 5.99
N GLY A 206 -19.02 12.85 6.16
CA GLY A 206 -19.25 13.43 7.47
C GLY A 206 -19.92 14.79 7.38
N ASN A 207 -20.13 15.41 8.53
CA ASN A 207 -20.64 16.77 8.63
C ASN A 207 -19.70 17.79 7.95
N LYS A 208 -20.27 18.94 7.56
CA LYS A 208 -19.58 19.94 6.73
C LYS A 208 -18.31 20.50 7.38
N LYS A 209 -18.31 20.77 8.69
CA LYS A 209 -17.18 21.36 9.40
C LYS A 209 -15.99 20.40 9.48
N ASP A 210 -16.24 19.13 9.77
CA ASP A 210 -15.18 18.13 9.89
C ASP A 210 -14.63 17.74 8.52
N MET A 211 -15.51 17.65 7.51
CA MET A 211 -15.09 17.45 6.13
C MET A 211 -14.25 18.62 5.62
N ALA A 212 -14.64 19.88 5.91
CA ALA A 212 -13.83 21.04 5.53
C ALA A 212 -12.45 21.02 6.20
N LEU A 213 -12.37 20.64 7.47
CA LEU A 213 -11.09 20.47 8.16
C LEU A 213 -10.26 19.33 7.58
N LEU A 214 -10.85 18.17 7.28
CA LEU A 214 -10.15 17.05 6.66
C LEU A 214 -9.58 17.43 5.29
N MET A 215 -10.34 18.16 4.46
CA MET A 215 -9.89 18.52 3.11
C MET A 215 -8.64 19.41 3.10
N THR A 216 -8.30 20.06 4.21
CA THR A 216 -7.00 20.77 4.36
C THR A 216 -5.80 19.83 4.28
N GLN A 217 -6.00 18.53 4.52
CA GLN A 217 -4.98 17.49 4.44
C GLN A 217 -4.84 16.90 3.04
N ALA A 218 -5.64 17.36 2.07
CA ALA A 218 -5.54 16.86 0.71
C ALA A 218 -4.18 17.24 0.09
N PRO A 219 -3.53 16.31 -0.63
CA PRO A 219 -2.31 16.66 -1.36
C PRO A 219 -2.64 17.74 -2.38
N GLN A 220 -1.83 18.80 -2.40
CA GLN A 220 -2.05 19.91 -3.32
C GLN A 220 -1.48 19.61 -4.70
N GLU A 221 -0.32 18.93 -4.77
CA GLU A 221 0.39 18.58 -6.00
C GLU A 221 0.74 17.09 -6.03
N MET A 222 1.06 16.60 -7.23
CA MET A 222 1.65 15.27 -7.41
C MET A 222 3.14 15.31 -7.05
N PRO A 223 3.64 14.41 -6.18
CA PRO A 223 5.07 14.29 -5.91
C PRO A 223 5.86 13.83 -7.15
N GLU A 224 7.10 14.29 -7.25
CA GLU A 224 8.05 13.75 -8.23
C GLU A 224 8.69 12.46 -7.70
N ALA A 225 8.69 11.41 -8.51
CA ALA A 225 9.38 10.17 -8.17
C ALA A 225 10.89 10.31 -8.39
N ASN A 226 11.71 9.89 -7.41
CA ASN A 226 13.17 9.95 -7.57
C ASN A 226 13.68 8.85 -8.52
N SER A 227 13.80 9.20 -9.80
CA SER A 227 14.26 8.31 -10.87
C SER A 227 15.69 7.80 -10.69
N ARG A 228 16.56 8.54 -9.97
CA ARG A 228 17.93 8.08 -9.68
C ARG A 228 17.93 6.84 -8.80
N ARG A 229 17.03 6.80 -7.81
CA ARG A 229 16.90 5.66 -6.89
C ARG A 229 16.41 4.40 -7.60
N ALA A 230 15.48 4.58 -8.54
CA ALA A 230 15.04 3.53 -9.46
C ALA A 230 16.19 2.98 -10.32
N MET A 231 16.99 3.86 -10.93
CA MET A 231 18.12 3.49 -11.78
C MET A 231 19.24 2.77 -11.00
N LEU A 232 19.61 3.27 -9.82
CA LEU A 232 20.65 2.66 -8.98
C LEU A 232 20.27 1.25 -8.49
N ALA A 233 19.01 1.03 -8.11
CA ALA A 233 18.55 -0.28 -7.64
C ALA A 233 18.70 -1.38 -8.72
N GLY A 234 18.44 -1.04 -9.99
CA GLY A 234 18.61 -1.98 -11.11
C GLY A 234 20.07 -2.37 -11.38
N LEU A 235 21.02 -1.46 -11.13
CA LEU A 235 22.45 -1.68 -11.37
C LEU A 235 23.14 -2.50 -10.26
N ILE A 236 22.61 -2.48 -9.04
CA ILE A 236 23.23 -3.12 -7.87
C ILE A 236 22.89 -4.63 -7.80
N LYS A 237 21.76 -5.06 -8.37
CA LYS A 237 21.30 -6.47 -8.32
C LYS A 237 22.32 -7.49 -8.85
N PRO A 238 22.97 -7.29 -10.02
CA PRO A 238 23.98 -8.22 -10.52
C PRO A 238 25.24 -8.24 -9.63
N ALA A 239 25.64 -7.09 -9.09
CA ALA A 239 26.84 -6.95 -8.28
C ALA A 239 26.73 -7.66 -6.93
N ARG A 240 25.55 -7.66 -6.27
CA ARG A 240 25.32 -8.38 -5.00
C ARG A 240 25.39 -9.89 -5.18
N HIS A 241 24.80 -10.43 -6.24
CA HIS A 241 24.91 -11.86 -6.55
C HIS A 241 26.36 -12.28 -6.76
N GLN A 242 27.12 -11.51 -7.56
CA GLN A 242 28.52 -11.81 -7.84
C GLN A 242 29.38 -11.78 -6.57
N ALA A 243 29.17 -10.81 -5.68
CA ALA A 243 29.88 -10.70 -4.41
C ALA A 243 29.60 -11.88 -3.46
N LYS A 244 28.33 -12.34 -3.35
CA LYS A 244 27.96 -13.50 -2.54
C LYS A 244 28.56 -14.81 -3.09
N SER A 245 28.49 -15.01 -4.40
CA SER A 245 29.10 -16.18 -5.04
C SER A 245 30.62 -16.24 -4.80
N LEU A 246 31.30 -15.10 -4.88
CA LEU A 246 32.73 -14.99 -4.55
C LEU A 246 33.02 -15.26 -3.07
N ALA A 247 32.20 -14.74 -2.15
CA ALA A 247 32.35 -14.99 -0.72
C ALA A 247 32.14 -16.47 -0.37
N LEU A 248 31.11 -17.12 -0.92
CA LEU A 248 30.86 -18.55 -0.77
C LEU A 248 32.00 -19.40 -1.35
N ALA A 249 32.51 -19.04 -2.54
CA ALA A 249 33.66 -19.70 -3.14
C ALA A 249 34.93 -19.55 -2.28
N GLY A 250 35.16 -18.37 -1.70
CA GLY A 250 36.26 -18.13 -0.76
C GLY A 250 36.17 -18.97 0.51
N ILE A 251 34.97 -19.09 1.10
CA ILE A 251 34.73 -19.94 2.28
C ILE A 251 34.97 -21.42 1.92
N ALA A 252 34.42 -21.89 0.79
CA ALA A 252 34.61 -23.26 0.33
C ALA A 252 36.09 -23.59 0.06
N GLY A 253 36.83 -22.67 -0.59
CA GLY A 253 38.27 -22.82 -0.81
C GLY A 253 39.07 -22.89 0.49
N THR A 254 38.70 -22.09 1.49
CA THR A 254 39.36 -22.09 2.81
C THR A 254 39.13 -23.41 3.56
N LEU A 255 37.92 -23.96 3.50
CA LEU A 255 37.60 -25.27 4.08
C LEU A 255 38.33 -26.42 3.37
N LEU A 256 38.45 -26.35 2.04
CA LEU A 256 39.24 -27.30 1.25
C LEU A 256 40.72 -27.29 1.65
N VAL A 257 41.34 -26.10 1.72
CA VAL A 257 42.74 -25.95 2.17
C VAL A 257 42.93 -26.53 3.57
N LYS A 258 42.00 -26.25 4.49
CA LYS A 258 42.07 -26.77 5.85
C LYS A 258 41.96 -28.30 5.89
N SER A 259 41.06 -28.88 5.08
CA SER A 259 40.91 -30.34 4.98
C SER A 259 42.13 -31.05 4.37
N ILE A 260 42.84 -30.40 3.45
CA ILE A 260 44.08 -30.90 2.86
C ILE A 260 45.20 -30.85 3.91
N GLN A 261 45.33 -29.75 4.65
CA GLN A 261 46.31 -29.60 5.73
C GLN A 261 46.07 -30.57 6.90
N GLU A 262 44.83 -30.95 7.17
CA GLU A 262 44.49 -31.95 8.18
C GLU A 262 44.81 -33.38 7.69
N LYS A 263 44.66 -33.69 6.40
CA LYS A 263 45.06 -34.97 5.81
C LYS A 263 46.56 -35.18 5.65
N GLU A 264 47.35 -34.10 5.55
CA GLU A 264 48.82 -34.17 5.49
C GLU A 264 49.47 -34.35 6.88
N LYS A 265 48.68 -34.34 7.96
CA LYS A 265 49.14 -34.51 9.35
C LYS A 265 48.86 -35.89 9.95
N GLU A 266 48.22 -36.79 9.20
CA GLU A 266 48.09 -38.23 9.50
C GLU A 266 49.10 -39.04 8.69
#